data_AF-A0A5F2HY69-F1
#
_entry.id   AF-A0A5F2HY69-F1
#
_cell.length_a   1.000
_cell.length_b   1.000
_cell.length_c   1.000
_cell.angle_alpha   90.00
_cell.angle_beta   90.00
_cell.angle_gamma   90.00
#
_symmetry.space_group_name_H-M   'P 1'
#
loop_
_entity.id
_entity.type
_entity.pdbx_description
1 polymer ?
#
loop_
_entity_poly.entity_id
_entity_poly.type
_entity_poly.pdbx_seq_one_letter_code
_entity_poly.pdbx_strand_id
1 'polypeptide(L)' 'MTLADYPAVTMGPPKASLILQPGLLAPGLERYQVPGSGAALIEIDAGDRVTIRNLEGGQACELVSFDAQGRTD' A
#
# COMPACT_ATOMS: atom_id res chain seq x y z
N MET A 1 -14.19 -30.39 4.50
CA MET A 1 -14.17 -29.13 3.72
C MET A 1 -15.50 -29.04 3.01
N THR A 2 -16.31 -28.07 3.38
CA THR A 2 -17.67 -27.90 2.84
C THR A 2 -17.66 -26.79 1.80
N LEU A 3 -18.58 -26.80 0.85
CA LEU A 3 -18.71 -25.73 -0.15
C LEU A 3 -18.93 -24.34 0.47
N ALA A 4 -19.31 -24.29 1.76
CA ALA A 4 -19.47 -23.07 2.55
C ALA A 4 -18.14 -22.33 2.82
N ASP A 5 -16.99 -22.99 2.60
CA ASP A 5 -15.66 -22.43 2.86
C ASP A 5 -15.12 -21.60 1.68
N TYR A 6 -15.84 -21.51 0.56
CA TYR A 6 -15.44 -20.74 -0.62
C TYR A 6 -16.17 -19.38 -0.68
N PRO A 7 -15.46 -18.29 -1.05
CA PRO A 7 -16.09 -16.99 -1.26
C PRO A 7 -17.10 -17.08 -2.42
N ALA A 8 -18.19 -16.31 -2.32
CA ALA A 8 -19.18 -16.21 -3.38
C ALA A 8 -18.51 -15.72 -4.68
N VAL A 9 -18.56 -16.55 -5.72
CA VAL A 9 -17.97 -16.22 -7.03
C VAL A 9 -18.96 -15.35 -7.81
N THR A 10 -18.51 -14.17 -8.23
CA THR A 10 -19.29 -13.32 -9.14
C THR A 10 -19.33 -13.96 -10.52
N MET A 11 -20.52 -14.27 -11.02
CA MET A 11 -20.71 -14.86 -12.35
C MET A 11 -20.34 -13.86 -13.45
N GLY A 12 -19.63 -14.32 -14.47
CA GLY A 12 -19.26 -13.54 -15.65
C GLY A 12 -17.75 -13.58 -15.94
N PRO A 13 -17.33 -13.09 -17.11
CA PRO A 13 -15.90 -12.94 -17.41
C PRO A 13 -15.27 -11.97 -16.40
N PRO A 14 -13.99 -12.18 -16.02
CA PRO A 14 -13.29 -11.21 -15.19
C PRO A 14 -13.34 -9.84 -15.86
N LYS A 15 -13.51 -8.79 -15.04
CA LYS A 15 -13.37 -7.42 -15.53
C LYS A 15 -12.01 -7.29 -16.21
N ALA A 16 -11.98 -6.81 -17.45
CA ALA A 16 -10.74 -6.61 -18.19
C ALA A 16 -9.78 -5.74 -17.35
N SER A 17 -8.54 -6.20 -17.22
CA SER A 17 -7.46 -5.42 -16.61
C SER A 17 -7.24 -4.16 -17.43
N LEU A 18 -7.18 -3.00 -16.76
CA LEU A 18 -6.75 -1.77 -17.41
C LEU A 18 -5.24 -1.86 -17.65
N ILE A 19 -4.80 -1.50 -18.86
CA ILE A 19 -3.39 -1.24 -19.12
C ILE A 19 -3.08 0.11 -18.46
N LEU A 20 -2.55 0.05 -17.23
CA LEU A 20 -1.99 1.22 -16.57
C LEU A 20 -0.61 1.45 -17.15
N GLN A 21 -0.41 2.57 -17.85
CA GLN A 21 0.90 2.93 -18.39
C GLN A 21 1.86 3.20 -17.22
N PRO A 22 2.92 2.39 -17.04
CA PRO A 22 3.91 2.64 -16.00
C PRO A 22 4.65 3.95 -16.30
N GLY A 23 4.86 4.79 -15.29
CA GLY A 23 5.83 5.89 -15.37
C GLY A 23 5.30 7.30 -15.24
N LEU A 24 3.98 7.54 -15.28
CA LEU A 24 3.44 8.84 -14.86
C LEU A 24 2.81 8.72 -13.47
N LEU A 25 3.53 9.20 -12.46
CA LEU A 25 2.92 9.53 -11.18
C LEU A 25 2.15 10.82 -11.36
N ALA A 26 0.97 10.92 -10.72
CA ALA A 26 0.30 12.20 -10.61
C ALA A 26 1.26 13.21 -9.95
N PRO A 27 1.27 14.48 -10.36
CA PRO A 27 2.04 15.51 -9.66
C PRO A 27 1.72 15.50 -8.16
N GLY A 28 2.76 15.52 -7.32
CA GLY A 28 2.61 15.41 -5.85
C GLY A 28 2.45 13.98 -5.32
N LEU A 29 2.57 12.96 -6.16
CA LEU A 29 2.60 11.55 -5.72
C LEU A 29 4.03 11.01 -5.71
N GLU A 30 4.46 10.58 -4.54
CA GLU A 30 5.73 9.88 -4.32
C GLU A 30 5.47 8.41 -3.99
N ARG A 31 6.37 7.52 -4.43
CA ARG A 31 6.26 6.07 -4.18
C ARG A 31 7.58 5.53 -3.68
N TYR A 32 7.52 4.91 -2.52
CA TYR A 32 8.64 4.27 -1.85
C TYR A 32 8.43 2.77 -1.83
N GLN A 33 9.49 2.01 -2.11
CA GLN A 33 9.51 0.56 -1.91
C GLN A 33 10.33 0.26 -0.66
N VAL A 34 9.70 -0.42 0.31
CA VAL A 34 10.39 -0.92 1.49
C VAL A 34 10.77 -2.38 1.22
N PRO A 35 12.07 -2.73 1.22
CA PRO A 35 12.49 -4.12 1.05
C PRO A 35 12.04 -4.98 2.23
N GLY A 36 11.95 -6.29 2.03
CA GLY A 36 11.67 -7.25 3.10
C GLY A 36 12.64 -7.07 4.27
N SER A 37 12.12 -7.05 5.51
CA SER A 37 12.90 -6.75 6.73
C SER A 37 13.64 -5.40 6.72
N GLY A 38 13.23 -4.47 5.85
CA GLY A 38 13.77 -3.11 5.78
C GLY A 38 12.88 -2.08 6.47
N ALA A 39 13.36 -0.84 6.47
CA ALA A 39 12.63 0.33 6.94
C ALA A 39 12.88 1.51 5.98
N ALA A 40 11.95 2.46 5.95
CA ALA A 40 12.09 3.72 5.24
C ALA A 40 11.64 4.87 6.14
N LEU A 41 12.38 5.98 6.09
CA LEU A 41 11.97 7.25 6.66
C LEU A 41 11.51 8.15 5.52
N ILE A 42 10.31 8.73 5.68
CA ILE A 42 9.67 9.57 4.67
C ILE A 42 9.24 10.85 5.37
N GLU A 43 9.67 11.99 4.84
CA GLU A 43 9.19 13.30 5.28
C GLU A 43 7.73 13.48 4.86
N ILE A 44 6.91 14.03 5.74
CA ILE A 44 5.48 14.28 5.49
C ILE A 44 5.12 15.71 5.89
N ASP A 45 4.39 16.39 5.02
CA ASP A 45 3.87 17.72 5.27
C ASP A 45 2.38 17.69 5.66
N ALA A 46 1.94 18.78 6.30
CA ALA A 46 0.54 18.93 6.68
C ALA A 46 -0.37 18.93 5.44
N GLY A 47 -1.27 17.96 5.36
CA GLY A 47 -2.19 17.78 4.23
C GLY A 47 -1.84 16.59 3.33
N ASP A 48 -0.69 15.96 3.54
CA ASP A 48 -0.30 14.77 2.80
C ASP A 48 -1.19 13.56 3.11
N ARG A 49 -1.28 12.66 2.12
CA ARG A 49 -2.01 11.40 2.23
C ARG A 49 -1.08 10.23 2.00
N VAL A 50 -0.77 9.50 3.07
CA VAL A 50 0.03 8.28 3.02
C VAL A 50 -0.85 7.07 2.76
N THR A 51 -0.47 6.22 1.80
CA THR A 51 -1.15 4.94 1.51
C THR A 51 -0.14 3.80 1.53
N ILE A 52 -0.41 2.77 2.34
CA ILE A 52 0.44 1.58 2.44
C ILE A 52 -0.22 0.45 1.67
N ARG A 53 0.56 -0.25 0.85
CA ARG A 53 0.08 -1.37 0.03
C ARG A 53 0.91 -2.61 0.30
N ASN A 54 0.28 -3.62 0.87
CA ASN A 54 0.85 -4.95 0.94
C ASN A 54 0.60 -5.68 -0.39
N LEU A 55 1.56 -5.58 -1.32
CA LEU A 55 1.41 -6.08 -2.70
C LEU A 55 1.44 -7.61 -2.78
N GLU A 56 2.32 -8.24 -2.00
CA GLU A 56 2.59 -9.68 -2.04
C GLU A 56 1.83 -10.44 -0.92
N GLY A 57 1.43 -9.74 0.14
CA GLY A 57 0.78 -10.33 1.31
C GLY A 57 1.79 -10.85 2.34
N GLY A 58 1.30 -11.23 3.53
CA GLY A 58 2.09 -11.96 4.53
C GLY A 58 3.14 -11.17 5.30
N GLN A 59 3.47 -9.95 4.89
CA GLN A 59 4.42 -9.10 5.60
C GLN A 59 3.69 -8.10 6.52
N ALA A 60 3.83 -8.28 7.83
CA ALA A 60 3.45 -7.27 8.81
C ALA A 60 4.46 -6.11 8.77
N CYS A 61 3.98 -4.88 9.02
CA CYS A 61 4.83 -3.71 9.17
C CYS A 61 4.38 -2.87 10.35
N GLU A 62 5.33 -2.17 10.95
CA GLU A 62 5.10 -1.16 11.97
C GLU A 62 5.15 0.23 11.35
N LEU A 63 4.34 1.15 11.87
CA LEU A 63 4.34 2.55 11.50
C LEU A 63 4.67 3.37 12.74
N VAL A 64 5.67 4.23 12.62
CA VAL A 64 6.10 5.12 13.69
C VAL A 64 6.09 6.54 13.11
N SER A 65 5.43 7.45 13.81
CA SER A 65 5.44 8.88 13.46
C SER A 65 6.31 9.65 14.42
N PHE A 66 7.02 10.64 13.88
CA PHE A 66 7.83 11.57 14.64
C PHE A 66 7.32 12.99 14.39
N ASP A 67 7.32 13.83 15.42
CA ASP A 67 7.16 15.27 15.24
C ASP A 67 8.45 15.90 14.69
N ALA A 68 8.39 17.19 14.34
CA ALA A 68 9.54 17.94 13.83
C ALA A 68 10.70 18.09 14.85
N GLN A 69 10.51 17.67 16.11
CA GLN A 69 11.54 17.60 17.14
C GLN A 69 12.07 16.16 17.34
N GLY A 70 11.62 15.21 16.52
CA GLY A 70 12.00 13.80 16.58
C GLY A 70 11.32 13.02 17.72
N ARG A 71 10.25 13.55 18.31
CA ARG A 71 9.50 12.85 19.36
C ARG A 71 8.44 11.95 18.74
N THR A 72 8.27 10.77 19.32
CA THR A 72 7.25 9.78 18.97
C THR A 72 6.25 9.63 20.13
N ASP A 73 5.10 9.00 19.90
CA ASP A 73 4.05 8.77 20.89
C ASP A 73 4.37 7.65 21.89
#